data_AF-A0A932SIW0-F1
#
_entry.id   AF-A0A932SIW0-F1
#
_cell.length_a   1.000
_cell.length_b   1.000
_cell.length_c   1.000
_cell.angle_alpha   90.00
_cell.angle_beta   90.00
_cell.angle_gamma   90.00
#
_symmetry.space_group_name_H-M   'P 1'
#
loop_
_entity.id
_entity.type
_entity.pdbx_description
1 polymer ?
#
loop_
_entity_poly.entity_id
_entity_poly.type
_entity_poly.pdbx_seq_one_letter_code
_entity_poly.pdbx_strand_id
1 'polypeptide(L)'
;MRAVSRSTAKKKSPPSPAMPHVLYLTKDEQKLFGKLPDSLREGWEVKEETYTRYESDAVLAMRMQMVRKEHAKNPMINDLYAKLQGGASLETMQIPSLPDQMVQEFFFTIGARGAKMFIDALMHSLTKDEDIQALADLTETRHQLLLINDRSSL
;
A
#
# COMPACT_ATOMS: atom_id res chain seq x y z
N MET A 1 -4.21 -14.94 61.14
CA MET A 1 -4.08 -14.02 59.99
C MET A 1 -2.67 -14.12 59.41
N ARG A 2 -2.52 -14.70 58.21
CA ARG A 2 -1.32 -14.56 57.36
C ARG A 2 -1.80 -14.53 55.91
N ALA A 3 -1.56 -13.41 55.23
CA ALA A 3 -1.91 -13.20 53.83
C ALA A 3 -0.88 -13.89 52.93
N VAL A 4 -1.35 -14.61 51.91
CA VAL A 4 -0.52 -15.18 50.84
C VAL A 4 -0.72 -14.31 49.60
N SER A 5 0.29 -13.51 49.26
CA SER A 5 0.34 -12.75 48.01
C SER A 5 0.64 -13.71 46.85
N ARG A 6 -0.32 -13.88 45.93
CA ARG A 6 -0.06 -14.54 44.64
C ARG A 6 0.50 -13.50 43.67
N SER A 7 1.77 -13.63 43.32
CA SER A 7 2.41 -12.94 42.21
C SER A 7 1.92 -13.56 40.90
N THR A 8 1.19 -12.79 40.10
CA THR A 8 0.83 -13.16 38.72
C THR A 8 1.96 -12.78 37.79
N ALA A 9 2.80 -13.74 37.44
CA ALA A 9 3.77 -13.60 36.35
C ALA A 9 3.00 -13.39 35.03
N LYS A 10 3.15 -12.21 34.41
CA LYS A 10 2.72 -11.94 33.02
C LYS A 10 3.48 -12.90 32.10
N LYS A 11 2.76 -13.86 31.49
CA LYS A 11 3.28 -14.63 30.35
C LYS A 11 3.60 -13.65 29.22
N LYS A 12 4.90 -13.49 28.92
CA LYS A 12 5.37 -12.79 27.71
C LYS A 12 4.89 -13.62 26.52
N SER A 13 4.03 -13.05 25.69
CA SER A 13 3.67 -13.64 24.41
C SER A 13 4.93 -13.86 23.56
N PRO A 14 5.03 -14.98 22.83
CA PRO A 14 6.16 -15.22 21.94
C PRO A 14 6.23 -14.12 20.87
N PRO A 15 7.45 -13.71 20.43
CA PRO A 15 7.57 -12.81 19.30
C PRO A 15 6.91 -13.44 18.08
N SER A 16 6.07 -12.66 17.40
CA SER A 16 5.53 -13.04 16.09
C SER A 16 6.69 -13.37 15.15
N PRO A 17 6.62 -14.46 14.34
CA PRO A 17 7.69 -14.77 13.40
C PRO A 17 7.92 -13.56 12.48
N ALA A 18 9.18 -13.14 12.34
CA ALA A 18 9.56 -12.07 11.43
C ALA A 18 9.15 -12.47 10.02
N MET A 19 8.16 -11.77 9.47
CA MET A 19 7.79 -11.91 8.05
C MET A 19 9.00 -11.49 7.21
N PRO A 20 9.38 -12.23 6.15
CA PRO A 20 10.46 -11.79 5.29
C PRO A 20 10.11 -10.43 4.67
N HIS A 21 11.06 -9.51 4.70
CA HIS A 21 10.98 -8.17 4.14
C HIS A 21 11.10 -8.24 2.61
N VAL A 22 9.98 -8.39 1.91
CA VAL A 22 9.93 -8.61 0.45
C VAL A 22 9.44 -7.37 -0.29
N LEU A 23 10.15 -6.98 -1.34
CA LEU A 23 9.76 -5.95 -2.31
C LEU A 23 9.33 -6.62 -3.63
N TYR A 24 8.10 -6.36 -4.08
CA TYR A 24 7.61 -6.84 -5.38
C TYR A 24 7.76 -5.75 -6.44
N LEU A 25 8.87 -5.77 -7.16
CA LEU A 25 9.26 -4.69 -8.08
C LEU A 25 9.19 -5.13 -9.54
N THR A 26 8.69 -4.25 -10.40
CA THR A 26 8.82 -4.41 -11.87
C THR A 26 10.29 -4.31 -12.28
N LYS A 27 10.66 -4.76 -13.48
CA LYS A 27 12.05 -4.66 -13.96
C LYS A 27 12.59 -3.24 -13.94
N ASP A 28 11.75 -2.24 -14.24
CA ASP A 28 12.18 -0.85 -14.24
C ASP A 28 12.33 -0.30 -12.83
N GLU A 29 11.45 -0.68 -11.91
CA GLU A 29 11.61 -0.36 -10.48
C GLU A 29 12.84 -1.03 -9.88
N GLN A 30 13.16 -2.28 -10.24
CA GLN A 30 14.39 -2.94 -9.79
C GLN A 30 15.64 -2.17 -10.23
N LYS A 31 15.65 -1.64 -11.46
CA LYS A 31 16.76 -0.79 -11.94
C LYS A 31 16.88 0.51 -11.14
N LEU A 32 15.76 1.11 -10.73
CA LEU A 32 15.76 2.31 -9.91
C LEU A 32 16.21 2.00 -8.48
N PHE A 33 15.66 0.94 -7.87
CA PHE A 33 16.03 0.47 -6.53
C PHE A 33 17.51 0.10 -6.47
N GLY A 34 18.05 -0.55 -7.50
CA GLY A 34 19.47 -0.91 -7.59
C GLY A 34 20.44 0.27 -7.65
N LYS A 35 19.96 1.51 -7.84
CA LYS A 35 20.78 2.73 -7.79
C LYS A 35 20.87 3.33 -6.38
N LEU A 36 20.09 2.82 -5.43
CA LEU A 36 20.12 3.30 -4.04
C LEU A 36 21.42 2.85 -3.34
N PRO A 37 21.87 3.60 -2.33
CA PRO A 37 22.98 3.18 -1.46
C PRO A 37 22.74 1.80 -0.85
N ASP A 38 23.81 1.02 -0.67
CA ASP A 38 23.75 -0.34 -0.10
C ASP A 38 23.02 -0.38 1.24
N SER A 39 23.22 0.65 2.08
CA SER A 39 22.55 0.78 3.37
C SER A 39 21.02 0.76 3.31
N LEU A 40 20.41 1.20 2.19
CA LEU A 40 18.96 1.17 2.00
C LEU A 40 18.46 -0.12 1.34
N ARG A 41 19.38 -0.94 0.79
CA ARG A 41 19.05 -2.17 0.05
C ARG A 41 19.28 -3.43 0.88
N GLU A 42 20.17 -3.37 1.85
CA GLU A 42 20.51 -4.49 2.72
C GLU A 42 19.28 -5.02 3.48
N GLY A 43 19.18 -6.34 3.59
CA GLY A 43 18.10 -7.01 4.33
C GLY A 43 16.78 -7.21 3.58
N TRP A 44 16.64 -6.67 2.36
CA TRP A 44 15.43 -6.79 1.55
C TRP A 44 15.54 -7.87 0.48
N GLU A 45 14.54 -8.75 0.40
CA GLU A 45 14.38 -9.66 -0.73
C GLU A 45 13.62 -8.94 -1.85
N VAL A 46 14.19 -8.93 -3.06
CA VAL A 46 13.52 -8.34 -4.23
C VAL A 46 12.97 -9.45 -5.11
N LYS A 47 11.64 -9.44 -5.32
CA LYS A 47 10.94 -10.33 -6.26
C LYS A 47 10.45 -9.54 -7.46
N GLU A 48 10.45 -10.18 -8.62
CA GLU A 48 9.86 -9.59 -9.82
C GLU A 48 8.33 -9.58 -9.71
N GLU A 49 7.75 -8.40 -9.91
CA GLU A 49 6.32 -8.27 -10.15
C GLU A 49 6.01 -8.66 -11.60
N THR A 50 5.36 -9.80 -11.76
CA THR A 50 5.03 -10.39 -13.07
C THR A 50 3.57 -10.23 -13.46
N TYR A 51 2.68 -9.91 -12.52
CA TYR A 51 1.28 -9.71 -12.81
C TYR A 51 1.08 -8.36 -13.49
N THR A 52 0.20 -8.32 -14.49
CA THR A 52 -0.03 -7.12 -15.31
C THR A 52 -1.50 -6.72 -15.40
N ARG A 53 -2.38 -7.50 -14.76
CA ARG A 53 -3.82 -7.27 -14.83
C ARG A 53 -4.29 -6.24 -13.80
N TYR A 54 -4.60 -5.05 -14.29
CA TYR A 54 -5.20 -4.00 -13.49
C TYR A 54 -6.73 -4.10 -13.48
N GLU A 55 -7.35 -3.44 -12.50
CA GLU A 55 -8.80 -3.24 -12.47
C GLU A 55 -9.28 -2.49 -13.72
N SER A 56 -10.50 -2.76 -14.17
CA SER A 56 -11.16 -1.95 -15.20
C SER A 56 -11.65 -0.62 -14.62
N ASP A 57 -11.87 0.37 -15.48
CA ASP A 57 -12.37 1.68 -15.07
C ASP A 57 -13.74 1.57 -14.37
N ALA A 58 -14.58 0.63 -14.82
CA ALA A 58 -15.87 0.34 -14.21
C ALA A 58 -15.73 -0.21 -12.77
N VAL A 59 -14.75 -1.10 -12.52
CA VAL A 59 -14.49 -1.63 -11.17
C VAL A 59 -14.00 -0.52 -10.24
N LEU A 60 -13.07 0.32 -10.71
CA LEU A 60 -12.56 1.45 -9.92
C LEU A 60 -13.67 2.47 -9.62
N ALA A 61 -14.50 2.80 -10.62
CA ALA A 61 -15.65 3.68 -10.44
C ALA A 61 -16.66 3.12 -9.42
N MET A 62 -16.93 1.81 -9.45
CA MET A 62 -17.80 1.13 -8.49
C MET A 62 -17.21 1.20 -7.06
N ARG A 63 -15.94 0.84 -6.86
CA ARG A 63 -15.28 0.91 -5.53
C ARG A 63 -15.32 2.33 -4.97
N MET A 64 -15.07 3.31 -5.82
CA MET A 64 -15.12 4.72 -5.44
C MET A 64 -16.54 5.19 -5.09
N GLN A 65 -17.57 4.68 -5.77
CA GLN A 65 -18.96 4.94 -5.39
C GLN A 65 -19.30 4.37 -4.01
N MET A 66 -18.73 3.21 -3.64
CA MET A 66 -18.93 2.63 -2.30
C MET A 66 -18.33 3.53 -1.22
N VAL A 67 -17.07 3.91 -1.37
CA VAL A 67 -16.38 4.78 -0.39
C VAL A 67 -17.02 6.16 -0.33
N ARG A 68 -17.43 6.75 -1.46
CA ARG A 68 -18.11 8.05 -1.44
C ARG A 68 -19.39 8.03 -0.60
N LYS A 69 -20.16 6.95 -0.61
CA LYS A 69 -21.40 6.86 0.20
C LYS A 69 -21.09 6.90 1.69
N GLU A 70 -20.03 6.22 2.11
CA GLU A 70 -19.59 6.15 3.51
C GLU A 70 -18.94 7.48 3.96
N HIS A 71 -18.23 8.15 3.06
CA HIS A 71 -17.49 9.38 3.34
C HIS A 71 -18.08 10.61 2.65
N ALA A 72 -19.39 10.66 2.41
CA ALA A 72 -20.04 11.72 1.62
C ALA A 72 -19.79 13.14 2.17
N LYS A 73 -19.51 13.26 3.47
CA LYS A 73 -19.20 14.53 4.15
C LYS A 73 -17.72 14.88 4.15
N ASN A 74 -16.85 14.00 3.65
CA ASN A 74 -15.42 14.23 3.60
C ASN A 74 -15.05 14.99 2.29
N PRO A 75 -14.68 16.27 2.38
CA PRO A 75 -14.37 17.08 1.20
C PRO A 75 -13.18 16.54 0.40
N MET A 76 -12.24 15.87 1.06
CA MET A 76 -11.07 15.26 0.44
C MET A 76 -11.45 14.11 -0.50
N ILE A 77 -12.29 13.19 -0.03
CA ILE A 77 -12.78 12.05 -0.82
C ILE A 77 -13.64 12.54 -2.00
N ASN A 78 -14.43 13.58 -1.78
CA ASN A 78 -15.24 14.18 -2.84
C ASN A 78 -14.38 14.88 -3.91
N ASP A 79 -13.30 15.57 -3.54
CA ASP A 79 -12.36 16.19 -4.49
C ASP A 79 -11.61 15.14 -5.30
N LEU A 80 -11.12 14.10 -4.63
CA LEU A 80 -10.50 12.93 -5.27
C LEU A 80 -11.42 12.31 -6.32
N TYR A 81 -12.68 12.09 -5.94
CA TYR A 81 -13.71 11.56 -6.83
C TYR A 81 -13.97 12.47 -8.02
N ALA A 82 -14.14 13.77 -7.79
CA ALA A 82 -14.42 14.73 -8.84
C ALA A 82 -13.30 14.78 -9.88
N LYS A 83 -12.03 14.74 -9.44
CA LYS A 83 -10.87 14.69 -10.33
C LYS A 83 -10.85 13.39 -11.16
N LEU A 84 -11.09 12.25 -10.53
CA LEU A 84 -11.15 10.96 -11.23
C LEU A 84 -12.28 10.90 -12.26
N GLN A 85 -13.48 11.37 -11.91
CA GLN A 85 -14.61 11.47 -12.86
C GLN A 85 -14.32 12.46 -13.99
N GLY A 86 -13.58 13.53 -13.71
CA GLY A 86 -13.14 14.50 -14.71
C GLY A 86 -12.06 13.98 -15.67
N GLY A 87 -11.67 12.71 -15.57
CA GLY A 87 -10.62 12.12 -16.39
C GLY A 87 -9.22 12.59 -16.00
N ALA A 88 -9.05 13.17 -14.81
CA ALA A 88 -7.71 13.43 -14.30
C ALA A 88 -6.97 12.09 -14.21
N SER A 89 -5.82 12.00 -14.86
CA SER A 89 -4.92 10.89 -14.60
C SER A 89 -4.60 10.91 -13.12
N LEU A 90 -4.68 9.76 -12.47
CA LEU A 90 -4.22 9.64 -11.10
C LEU A 90 -2.76 10.17 -11.03
N GLU A 91 -1.93 9.98 -12.06
CA GLU A 91 -0.52 10.39 -12.14
C GLU A 91 -0.27 11.89 -11.89
N THR A 92 -1.26 12.75 -12.17
CA THR A 92 -1.12 14.22 -12.00
C THR A 92 -1.72 14.73 -10.70
N MET A 93 -2.25 13.84 -9.87
CA MET A 93 -2.99 14.19 -8.69
C MET A 93 -2.07 14.33 -7.47
N GLN A 94 -2.08 15.50 -6.85
CA GLN A 94 -1.50 15.65 -5.52
C GLN A 94 -2.35 14.88 -4.52
N ILE A 95 -1.72 13.94 -3.83
CA ILE A 95 -2.38 13.07 -2.87
C ILE A 95 -2.35 13.79 -1.51
N PRO A 96 -3.52 14.17 -0.97
CA PRO A 96 -3.56 14.85 0.31
C PRO A 96 -3.13 13.89 1.43
N SER A 97 -2.63 14.44 2.54
CA SER A 97 -2.38 13.65 3.75
C SER A 97 -3.67 12.98 4.22
N LEU A 98 -3.71 11.65 4.16
CA LEU A 98 -4.83 10.83 4.61
C LEU A 98 -4.67 10.54 6.10
N PRO A 99 -5.72 10.67 6.92
CA PRO A 99 -5.78 10.02 8.22
C PRO A 99 -5.54 8.51 8.07
N ASP A 100 -4.78 7.91 8.98
CA ASP A 100 -4.38 6.49 8.93
C ASP A 100 -5.55 5.54 8.65
N GLN A 101 -6.70 5.81 9.27
CA GLN A 101 -7.92 5.02 9.10
C GLN A 101 -8.48 5.02 7.66
N MET A 102 -8.20 6.05 6.87
CA MET A 102 -8.66 6.16 5.48
C MET A 102 -7.63 5.67 4.46
N VAL A 103 -6.40 5.38 4.88
CA VAL A 103 -5.33 4.93 3.99
C VAL A 103 -5.71 3.61 3.31
N GLN A 104 -6.26 2.66 4.09
CA GLN A 104 -6.69 1.37 3.57
C GLN A 104 -7.87 1.50 2.58
N GLU A 105 -8.89 2.27 2.94
CA GLU A 105 -10.07 2.52 2.08
C GLU A 105 -9.66 3.21 0.78
N PHE A 106 -8.72 4.14 0.88
CA PHE A 106 -8.18 4.84 -0.27
C PHE A 106 -7.41 3.89 -1.20
N PHE A 107 -6.52 3.03 -0.68
CA PHE A 107 -5.83 2.01 -1.50
C PHE A 107 -6.79 1.02 -2.14
N PHE A 108 -7.81 0.57 -1.40
CA PHE A 108 -8.89 -0.25 -1.96
C PHE A 108 -9.54 0.42 -3.18
N THR A 109 -9.80 1.72 -3.05
CA THR A 109 -10.53 2.50 -4.05
C THR A 109 -9.74 2.72 -5.33
N ILE A 110 -8.46 3.10 -5.21
CA ILE A 110 -7.60 3.40 -6.37
C ILE A 110 -7.01 2.14 -7.01
N GLY A 111 -7.07 1.01 -6.30
CA GLY A 111 -6.64 -0.30 -6.80
C GLY A 111 -5.14 -0.39 -7.10
N ALA A 112 -4.76 -1.41 -7.87
CA ALA A 112 -3.37 -1.65 -8.25
C ALA A 112 -2.78 -0.48 -9.06
N ARG A 113 -3.62 0.25 -9.81
CA ARG A 113 -3.21 1.43 -10.59
C ARG A 113 -2.75 2.55 -9.69
N GLY A 114 -3.54 2.88 -8.66
CA GLY A 114 -3.14 3.89 -7.72
C GLY A 114 -1.91 3.46 -6.92
N ALA A 115 -1.85 2.22 -6.44
CA ALA A 115 -0.67 1.70 -5.75
C ALA A 115 0.61 1.83 -6.60
N LYS A 116 0.54 1.51 -7.91
CA LYS A 116 1.66 1.70 -8.84
C LYS A 116 2.19 3.14 -8.83
N MET A 117 1.31 4.12 -8.82
CA MET A 117 1.79 5.51 -8.82
C MET A 117 2.38 5.97 -7.51
N PHE A 118 1.89 5.47 -6.37
CA PHE A 118 2.55 5.74 -5.10
C PHE A 118 3.95 5.18 -5.09
N ILE A 119 4.12 3.97 -5.64
CA ILE A 119 5.42 3.36 -5.83
C ILE A 119 6.27 4.27 -6.73
N ASP A 120 5.77 4.69 -7.89
CA ASP A 120 6.50 5.58 -8.80
C ASP A 120 6.94 6.88 -8.11
N ALA A 121 6.04 7.54 -7.37
CA ALA A 121 6.32 8.76 -6.65
C ALA A 121 7.35 8.56 -5.52
N LEU A 122 7.17 7.50 -4.72
CA LEU A 122 8.02 7.19 -3.59
C LEU A 122 9.43 6.79 -4.03
N MET A 123 9.55 6.05 -5.14
CA MET A 123 10.83 5.62 -5.72
C MET A 123 11.76 6.79 -6.05
N HIS A 124 11.22 7.99 -6.28
CA HIS A 124 12.00 9.21 -6.51
C HIS A 124 12.43 9.94 -5.24
N SER A 125 11.92 9.55 -4.06
CA SER A 125 12.17 10.21 -2.79
C SER A 125 12.74 9.29 -1.69
N LEU A 126 13.22 8.10 -2.05
CA LEU A 126 13.78 7.14 -1.09
C LEU A 126 15.11 7.65 -0.51
N THR A 127 15.12 7.91 0.79
CA THR A 127 16.28 8.48 1.49
C THR A 127 16.61 7.81 2.82
N LYS A 128 15.65 7.11 3.43
CA LYS A 128 15.76 6.49 4.76
C LYS A 128 15.01 5.17 4.82
N ASP A 129 15.29 4.35 5.84
CA ASP A 129 14.72 3.01 6.00
C ASP A 129 13.20 3.00 6.07
N GLU A 130 12.59 4.03 6.67
CA GLU A 130 11.13 4.15 6.72
C GLU A 130 10.53 4.30 5.31
N ASP A 131 11.25 4.90 4.37
CA ASP A 131 10.79 5.00 2.98
C ASP A 131 10.83 3.63 2.30
N ILE A 132 11.83 2.80 2.61
CA ILE A 132 11.94 1.44 2.08
C ILE A 132 10.85 0.54 2.66
N GLN A 133 10.52 0.70 3.94
CA GLN A 133 9.38 0.01 4.55
C GLN A 133 8.07 0.42 3.88
N ALA A 134 7.85 1.72 3.65
CA ALA A 134 6.67 2.20 2.93
C ALA A 134 6.60 1.65 1.50
N LEU A 135 7.74 1.54 0.81
CA LEU A 135 7.84 0.91 -0.51
C LEU A 135 7.47 -0.58 -0.45
N ALA A 136 7.91 -1.30 0.58
CA ALA A 136 7.55 -2.71 0.78
C ALA A 136 6.04 -2.88 0.95
N ASP A 137 5.43 -2.11 1.83
CA ASP A 137 3.98 -2.17 2.08
C ASP A 137 3.18 -1.86 0.80
N LEU A 138 3.62 -0.87 0.03
CA LEU A 138 2.99 -0.49 -1.24
C LEU A 138 3.15 -1.57 -2.32
N THR A 139 4.35 -2.12 -2.47
CA THR A 139 4.64 -3.13 -3.49
C THR A 139 3.94 -4.45 -3.17
N GLU A 140 3.86 -4.84 -1.90
CA GLU A 140 3.04 -5.97 -1.45
C GLU A 140 1.56 -5.72 -1.71
N THR A 141 1.04 -4.53 -1.39
CA THR A 141 -0.36 -4.18 -1.66
C THR A 141 -0.67 -4.26 -3.16
N ARG A 142 0.18 -3.69 -4.01
CA ARG A 142 0.04 -3.79 -5.46
C ARG A 142 0.06 -5.25 -5.92
N HIS A 143 1.00 -6.05 -5.42
CA HIS A 143 1.12 -7.46 -5.76
C HIS A 143 -0.15 -8.24 -5.46
N GLN A 144 -0.72 -8.06 -4.26
CA GLN A 144 -1.97 -8.72 -3.88
C GLN A 144 -3.14 -8.29 -4.77
N LEU A 145 -3.25 -7.00 -5.10
CA LEU A 145 -4.32 -6.51 -5.97
C LEU A 145 -4.20 -7.06 -7.39
N LEU A 146 -3.00 -7.07 -7.96
CA LEU A 146 -2.74 -7.64 -9.29
C LEU A 146 -3.00 -9.15 -9.30
N LEU A 147 -2.57 -9.88 -8.27
CA LEU A 147 -2.82 -11.31 -8.10
C LEU A 147 -4.32 -11.62 -8.06
N ILE A 148 -5.10 -10.84 -7.30
CA ILE A 148 -6.56 -10.98 -7.24
C ILE A 148 -7.16 -10.78 -8.62
N ASN A 149 -6.76 -9.73 -9.35
CA ASN A 149 -7.29 -9.43 -10.68
C ASN A 149 -6.96 -10.54 -11.69
N ASP A 150 -5.75 -11.11 -11.62
CA ASP A 150 -5.29 -12.19 -12.49
C ASP A 150 -6.12 -13.47 -12.28
N ARG A 151 -6.42 -13.79 -11.01
CA ARG A 151 -7.24 -14.95 -10.61
C ARG A 151 -8.73 -14.76 -10.85
N SER A 152 -9.23 -13.53 -10.89
CA SER A 152 -10.67 -13.22 -11.03
C SER A 152 -11.18 -13.38 -12.47
N SER A 153 -10.54 -14.23 -13.28
CA SER A 153 -10.98 -14.59 -14.63
C SER A 153 -12.14 -15.60 -14.61
N LEU A 154 -13.26 -15.23 -14.00
CA LEU A 154 -14.55 -15.94 -14.10
C LEU A 154 -15.57 -15.05 -14.82
#